data_AF-A0A2E5SG05-F1
#
_entry.id   AF-A0A2E5SG05-F1
#
_cell.length_a   1.000
_cell.length_b   1.000
_cell.length_c   1.000
_cell.angle_alpha   90.00
_cell.angle_beta   90.00
_cell.angle_gamma   90.00
#
_symmetry.space_group_name_H-M   'P 1'
#
loop_
_entity.id
_entity.type
_entity.pdbx_description
1 polymer ?
#
loop_
_entity_poly.entity_id
_entity_poly.type
_entity_poly.pdbx_seq_one_letter_code
_entity_poly.pdbx_strand_id
1 'polypeptide(L)' 'MVGKKYGNAVSRNKLKRRLRSMYSILLKNQHSLGLMVRPLQKNILFKDIQQAFEQLALKIQGRSN' A
#
# COMPACT_ATOMS: atom_id res chain seq x y z
N MET A 1 -7.82 3.76 0.27
CA MET A 1 -9.13 3.09 0.01
C MET A 1 -8.93 1.76 -0.72
N VAL A 2 -9.76 0.72 -0.49
CA VAL A 2 -9.71 -0.57 -1.23
C VAL A 2 -11.09 -0.87 -1.79
N GLY A 3 -11.19 -1.12 -3.11
CA GLY A 3 -12.45 -1.31 -3.81
C GLY A 3 -13.25 -2.55 -3.38
N LYS A 4 -14.57 -2.52 -3.54
CA LYS A 4 -15.47 -3.64 -3.17
C LYS A 4 -15.16 -4.94 -3.94
N LYS A 5 -14.67 -4.83 -5.18
CA LYS A 5 -14.38 -5.95 -6.09
C LYS A 5 -13.19 -6.83 -5.68
N TYR A 6 -12.39 -6.42 -4.70
CA TYR A 6 -11.20 -7.18 -4.26
C TYR A 6 -11.56 -8.52 -3.58
N GLY A 7 -12.64 -8.56 -2.81
CA GLY A 7 -13.03 -9.75 -2.06
C GLY A 7 -13.97 -9.42 -0.89
N ASN A 8 -14.16 -10.39 -0.01
CA ASN A 8 -15.03 -10.25 1.16
C ASN A 8 -14.51 -9.19 2.16
N ALA A 9 -15.31 -8.88 3.18
CA ALA A 9 -14.95 -7.88 4.17
C ALA A 9 -13.62 -8.21 4.89
N VAL A 10 -13.42 -9.48 5.23
CA VAL A 10 -12.22 -9.96 5.94
C VAL A 10 -10.96 -9.77 5.10
N SER A 11 -10.97 -10.19 3.84
CA SER A 11 -9.80 -10.08 2.95
C SER A 11 -9.46 -8.61 2.67
N ARG A 12 -10.46 -7.76 2.43
CA ARG A 12 -10.26 -6.31 2.30
C ARG A 12 -9.65 -5.71 3.56
N ASN A 13 -10.14 -6.09 4.74
CA ASN A 13 -9.62 -5.58 6.01
C ASN A 13 -8.19 -6.05 6.28
N LYS A 14 -7.88 -7.31 5.99
CA LYS A 14 -6.51 -7.86 6.06
C LYS A 14 -5.56 -7.11 5.14
N LEU A 15 -5.96 -6.85 3.89
CA LEU A 15 -5.17 -6.06 2.95
C LEU A 15 -4.96 -4.63 3.48
N LYS A 16 -6.03 -3.93 3.88
CA LYS A 16 -5.93 -2.58 4.45
C LYS A 16 -5.00 -2.52 5.67
N ARG A 17 -5.02 -3.53 6.54
CA ARG A 17 -4.14 -3.60 7.71
C ARG A 17 -2.67 -3.70 7.30
N ARG A 18 -2.36 -4.57 6.34
CA ARG A 18 -1.00 -4.69 5.78
C ARG A 18 -0.52 -3.39 5.14
N LEU A 19 -1.37 -2.78 4.31
CA LEU A 19 -1.08 -1.49 3.66
C LEU A 19 -0.80 -0.37 4.68
N ARG A 20 -1.59 -0.29 5.76
CA ARG A 20 -1.38 0.72 6.81
C ARG A 20 -0.07 0.52 7.58
N SER A 21 0.31 -0.73 7.85
CA SER A 21 1.59 -1.04 8.50
C SER A 21 2.76 -0.56 7.62
N MET A 22 2.75 -0.89 6.33
CA MET A 22 3.79 -0.44 5.39
C MET A 22 3.81 1.07 5.21
N TYR A 23 2.65 1.71 5.10
CA TYR A 23 2.56 3.17 5.05
C TYR A 23 3.19 3.83 6.28
N SER A 24 2.91 3.29 7.47
CA SER A 24 3.43 3.83 8.73
C SER A 24 4.95 3.68 8.84
N ILE A 25 5.52 2.63 8.25
CA ILE A 25 6.97 2.35 8.31
C ILE A 25 7.73 3.13 7.24
N LEU A 26 7.22 3.14 5.99
CA LEU A 26 7.99 3.59 4.84
C LEU A 26 7.66 5.01 4.37
N LEU A 27 6.46 5.52 4.66
CA LEU A 27 5.97 6.78 4.08
C LEU A 27 5.49 7.80 5.12
N LYS A 28 5.36 7.43 6.40
CA LYS A 28 4.85 8.34 7.45
C LYS A 28 5.66 9.62 7.60
N ASN A 29 6.96 9.56 7.33
CA ASN A 29 7.86 10.71 7.43
C ASN A 29 7.80 11.63 6.19
N GLN A 30 7.07 11.24 5.14
CA GLN A 30 6.96 11.99 3.89
C GLN A 30 5.62 12.71 3.78
N HIS A 31 5.42 13.76 4.60
CA HIS A 31 4.28 14.69 4.57
C HIS A 31 2.87 14.05 4.46
N SER A 32 1.84 14.89 4.31
CA SER A 32 0.42 14.50 4.32
C SER A 32 -0.01 13.80 3.02
N LEU A 33 0.58 12.63 2.72
CA LEU A 33 0.22 11.84 1.56
C LEU A 33 -1.04 10.99 1.81
N GLY A 34 -1.98 11.05 0.87
CA GLY A 34 -3.12 10.13 0.84
C GLY A 34 -2.78 8.87 0.04
N LEU A 35 -3.02 7.68 0.60
CA LEU A 35 -2.81 6.42 -0.13
C LEU A 35 -4.11 5.81 -0.68
N MET A 36 -4.20 5.77 -2.01
CA MET A 36 -5.23 5.02 -2.74
C MET A 36 -4.64 3.75 -3.34
N VAL A 37 -5.26 2.60 -3.07
CA VAL A 37 -4.78 1.30 -3.57
C VAL A 37 -5.86 0.64 -4.40
N ARG A 38 -5.56 0.38 -5.67
CA ARG A 38 -6.42 -0.36 -6.60
C ARG A 38 -5.81 -1.75 -6.84
N PRO A 39 -6.22 -2.77 -6.07
CA PRO A 39 -5.69 -4.12 -6.28
C PRO A 39 -6.18 -4.65 -7.64
N LEU A 40 -5.23 -5.08 -8.49
CA LEU A 40 -5.51 -5.67 -9.81
C LEU A 40 -5.79 -7.17 -9.74
N GLN A 41 -5.22 -7.83 -8.72
CA GLN A 41 -5.37 -9.26 -8.47
C GLN A 41 -5.79 -9.53 -7.02
N LYS A 42 -6.40 -10.69 -6.78
CA LYS A 42 -6.75 -11.17 -5.44
C LYS A 42 -5.52 -11.82 -4.78
N ASN A 43 -5.63 -12.13 -3.48
CA ASN A 43 -4.63 -12.88 -2.72
C ASN A 43 -3.21 -12.26 -2.65
N ILE A 44 -3.11 -10.93 -2.81
CA ILE A 44 -1.86 -10.19 -2.65
C ILE A 44 -1.17 -10.56 -1.33
N LEU A 45 0.03 -11.11 -1.43
CA LEU A 45 0.84 -11.52 -0.29
C LEU A 45 1.47 -10.30 0.37
N PHE A 46 1.93 -10.47 1.60
CA PHE A 46 2.59 -9.37 2.32
C PHE A 46 3.88 -8.94 1.61
N LYS A 47 4.66 -9.90 1.10
CA LYS A 47 5.89 -9.64 0.33
C LYS A 47 5.63 -8.75 -0.90
N ASP A 48 4.53 -8.99 -1.61
CA ASP A 48 4.19 -8.22 -2.82
C ASP A 48 3.87 -6.76 -2.46
N ILE A 49 3.22 -6.56 -1.30
CA ILE A 49 2.92 -5.22 -0.77
C ILE A 49 4.21 -4.53 -0.39
N GLN A 50 5.10 -5.22 0.33
CA GLN A 50 6.37 -4.65 0.78
C GLN A 50 7.19 -4.16 -0.42
N GLN A 51 7.40 -5.02 -1.43
CA GLN A 51 8.12 -4.67 -2.65
C GLN A 51 7.50 -3.47 -3.36
N ALA A 52 6.17 -3.40 -3.45
CA ALA A 52 5.48 -2.27 -4.06
C ALA A 52 5.70 -0.94 -3.29
N PHE A 53 5.75 -0.99 -1.96
CA PHE A 53 6.03 0.20 -1.15
C PHE A 53 7.49 0.65 -1.24
N GLU A 54 8.45 -0.29 -1.28
CA GLU A 54 9.86 0.02 -1.49
C GLU A 54 10.07 0.73 -2.83
N GLN A 55 9.48 0.21 -3.91
CA GLN A 55 9.52 0.87 -5.23
C GLN A 55 8.84 2.24 -5.22
N LEU A 56 7.72 2.39 -4.50
CA LEU A 56 7.04 3.68 -4.36
C LEU A 56 7.90 4.68 -3.59
N ALA A 57 8.53 4.27 -2.50
CA ALA A 57 9.41 5.12 -1.70
C ALA A 57 10.60 5.62 -2.51
N LEU A 58 11.26 4.74 -3.28
CA LEU A 58 12.34 5.11 -4.19
C LEU A 58 11.89 6.15 -5.22
N LYS A 59 10.68 5.97 -5.81
CA LYS A 59 10.13 6.93 -6.78
C LYS A 59 9.79 8.29 -6.17
N ILE A 60 9.34 8.33 -4.91
CA ILE A 60 9.04 9.59 -4.24
C ILE A 60 10.36 10.30 -3.87
N GLN A 61 11.35 9.58 -3.36
CA GLN A 61 12.67 10.13 -3.02
C GLN A 61 13.46 10.59 -4.25
N GLY A 62 13.41 9.85 -5.35
CA GLY A 62 14.05 10.22 -6.62
C GLY A 62 13.39 11.38 -7.36
N ARG A 63 12.27 11.91 -6.85
CA ARG A 63 11.58 13.11 -7.38
C ARG A 63 12.01 14.41 -6.70
N SER A 64 12.95 14.34 -5.75
CA SER A 64 13.48 15.47 -4.99
C SER A 64 14.77 16.10 -5.59
N ASN A 65 15.12 15.81 -6.85
CA ASN A 65 16.18 16.52 -7.59
C ASN A 65 15.61 17.31 -8.75
#